data_AF-A0A7C4Z1G1-F1
#
_entry.id   AF-A0A7C4Z1G1-F1
#
_cell.length_a   1.000
_cell.length_b   1.000
_cell.length_c   1.000
_cell.angle_alpha   90.00
_cell.angle_beta   90.00
_cell.angle_gamma   90.00
#
_symmetry.space_group_name_H-M   'P 1'
#
loop_
_entity.id
_entity.type
_entity.pdbx_description
1 polymer ?
#
loop_
_entity_poly.entity_id
_entity_poly.type
_entity_poly.pdbx_seq_one_letter_code
_entity_poly.pdbx_strand_id
1 'polypeptide(L)'
;MSITLIKSILTTVALALALLQGLEMAQLKGYLHLLPVEKRRLRDMHRAGGVTALFLLALIAVLCIVSRGFSFASLRVTLHAILGAVVILVLVVKALITNRFRQYLRFNNGLGALAGLLVLGIFLLSALWYFIKGY
;
A
#
# COMPACT_ATOMS: atom_id res chain seq x y z
N MET A 1 5.22 -16.83 -16.87
CA MET A 1 4.33 -15.69 -16.54
C MET A 1 5.08 -14.40 -16.88
N SER A 2 4.48 -13.43 -17.59
CA SER A 2 5.20 -12.20 -17.95
C SER A 2 5.50 -11.35 -16.70
N ILE A 3 6.62 -10.62 -16.70
CA ILE A 3 6.97 -9.70 -15.59
C ILE A 3 5.86 -8.67 -15.37
N THR A 4 5.21 -8.22 -16.45
CA THR A 4 4.08 -7.30 -16.40
C THR A 4 2.89 -7.90 -15.65
N LEU A 5 2.53 -9.16 -15.95
CA LEU A 5 1.43 -9.86 -15.27
C LEU A 5 1.73 -10.06 -13.79
N ILE A 6 2.95 -10.46 -13.43
CA ILE A 6 3.39 -10.58 -12.02
C ILE A 6 3.21 -9.25 -11.31
N LYS A 7 3.69 -8.14 -11.89
CA LYS A 7 3.57 -6.80 -11.30
C LYS A 7 2.11 -6.38 -11.14
N SER A 8 1.26 -6.66 -12.13
CA SER A 8 -0.17 -6.37 -12.06
C SER A 8 -0.86 -7.15 -10.95
N ILE A 9 -0.56 -8.45 -10.81
CA ILE A 9 -1.11 -9.27 -9.71
C ILE A 9 -0.66 -8.73 -8.35
N LEU A 10 0.65 -8.51 -8.17
CA LEU A 10 1.20 -8.04 -6.89
C LEU A 10 0.63 -6.67 -6.48
N THR A 11 0.47 -5.75 -7.43
CA THR A 11 -0.13 -4.43 -7.17
C THR A 11 -1.63 -4.50 -6.88
N THR A 12 -2.37 -5.42 -7.52
CA THR A 12 -3.78 -5.71 -7.16
C THR A 12 -3.87 -6.26 -5.74
N VAL A 13 -3.01 -7.22 -5.37
CA VAL A 13 -2.97 -7.78 -4.02
C VAL A 13 -2.61 -6.69 -3.00
N ALA A 14 -1.65 -5.82 -3.31
CA ALA A 14 -1.29 -4.69 -2.46
C ALA A 14 -2.46 -3.72 -2.26
N LEU A 15 -3.23 -3.43 -3.32
CA LEU A 15 -4.43 -2.58 -3.21
C LEU A 15 -5.51 -3.26 -2.36
N ALA A 16 -5.81 -4.53 -2.61
CA ALA A 16 -6.78 -5.29 -1.82
C ALA A 16 -6.39 -5.30 -0.32
N LEU A 17 -5.11 -5.52 -0.03
CA LEU A 17 -4.59 -5.48 1.33
C LEU A 17 -4.74 -4.07 1.93
N ALA A 18 -4.41 -3.00 1.20
CA ALA A 18 -4.59 -1.63 1.68
C ALA A 18 -6.05 -1.29 1.99
N LEU A 19 -6.99 -1.77 1.17
CA LEU A 19 -8.44 -1.61 1.41
C LEU A 19 -8.87 -2.37 2.67
N LEU A 20 -8.45 -3.62 2.84
CA LEU A 20 -8.72 -4.41 4.05
C LEU A 20 -8.18 -3.71 5.30
N GLN A 21 -6.95 -3.21 5.25
CA GLN A 21 -6.34 -2.44 6.35
C GLN A 21 -7.13 -1.17 6.70
N GLY A 22 -7.69 -0.50 5.69
CA GLY A 22 -8.59 0.64 5.86
C GLY A 22 -9.90 0.26 6.54
N LEU A 23 -10.53 -0.84 6.10
CA LEU A 23 -11.77 -1.37 6.67
C LEU A 23 -11.59 -1.81 8.13
N GLU A 24 -10.52 -2.55 8.41
CA GLU A 24 -10.17 -2.98 9.77
C GLU A 24 -10.02 -1.77 10.70
N MET A 25 -9.30 -0.73 10.25
CA MET A 25 -9.11 0.48 11.04
C MET A 25 -10.40 1.28 11.22
N ALA A 26 -11.24 1.38 10.19
CA ALA A 26 -12.53 2.06 10.28
C ALA A 26 -13.46 1.36 11.27
N GLN A 27 -13.46 0.02 11.30
CA GLN A 27 -14.19 -0.76 12.28
C GLN A 27 -13.60 -0.65 13.70
N LEU A 28 -12.28 -0.68 13.85
CA LEU A 28 -11.62 -0.44 15.14
C LEU A 28 -11.95 0.95 15.71
N LYS A 29 -12.21 1.94 14.83
CA LYS A 29 -12.65 3.29 15.19
C LYS A 29 -14.14 3.42 15.44
N GLY A 30 -14.93 2.38 15.16
CA GLY A 30 -16.39 2.39 15.31
C GLY A 30 -17.14 3.12 14.20
N TYR A 31 -16.49 3.44 13.08
CA TYR A 31 -17.15 4.08 11.93
C TYR A 31 -18.04 3.11 11.14
N LEU A 32 -17.75 1.80 11.21
CA LEU A 32 -18.50 0.75 10.53
C LEU A 32 -18.43 -0.58 11.28
N HIS A 33 -19.33 -1.51 10.96
CA HIS A 33 -19.36 -2.87 11.51
C HIS A 33 -19.63 -3.88 10.38
N LEU A 34 -18.61 -4.16 9.57
CA LEU A 34 -18.74 -5.02 8.38
C LEU A 34 -18.08 -6.39 8.57
N LEU A 35 -17.00 -6.46 9.34
CA LEU A 35 -16.22 -7.68 9.55
C LEU A 35 -16.74 -8.40 10.81
N PRO A 36 -17.19 -9.67 10.73
CA PRO A 36 -17.67 -10.42 11.89
C PRO A 36 -16.49 -10.96 12.74
N VAL A 37 -15.58 -10.07 13.14
CA VAL A 37 -14.34 -10.40 13.84
C VAL A 37 -14.26 -9.61 15.14
N GLU A 38 -13.81 -10.26 16.21
CA GLU A 38 -13.60 -9.62 17.51
C GLU A 38 -12.55 -8.49 17.43
N LYS A 39 -12.74 -7.41 18.21
CA LYS A 39 -11.85 -6.23 18.19
C LYS A 39 -10.38 -6.55 18.47
N ARG A 40 -10.09 -7.61 19.24
CA ARG A 40 -8.71 -8.04 19.51
C ARG A 40 -8.06 -8.61 18.26
N ARG A 41 -8.66 -9.64 17.65
CA ARG A 41 -8.19 -10.21 16.38
C ARG A 41 -8.10 -9.18 15.28
N LEU A 42 -9.07 -8.27 15.20
CA LEU A 42 -9.06 -7.22 14.19
C LEU A 42 -7.82 -6.31 14.30
N ARG A 43 -7.36 -6.04 15.51
CA ARG A 43 -6.14 -5.27 15.78
C ARG A 43 -4.87 -6.06 15.43
N ASP A 44 -4.87 -7.36 15.71
CA ASP A 44 -3.76 -8.25 15.38
C ASP A 44 -3.65 -8.41 13.84
N MET A 45 -4.79 -8.57 13.15
CA MET A 45 -4.90 -8.57 11.69
C MET A 45 -4.41 -7.25 11.09
N HIS A 46 -4.84 -6.10 11.64
CA HIS A 46 -4.36 -4.79 11.19
C HIS A 46 -2.85 -4.64 11.36
N ARG A 47 -2.29 -5.11 12.48
CA ARG A 47 -0.85 -5.04 12.70
C ARG A 47 -0.09 -5.95 11.74
N ALA A 48 -0.51 -7.21 11.61
CA ALA A 48 0.14 -8.18 10.74
C ALA A 48 0.01 -7.79 9.27
N GLY A 49 -1.18 -7.39 8.83
CA GLY A 49 -1.45 -6.96 7.46
C GLY A 49 -0.72 -5.67 7.11
N GLY A 50 -0.56 -4.72 8.03
CA GLY A 50 0.28 -3.54 7.83
C GLY A 50 1.77 -3.88 7.60
N VAL A 51 2.31 -4.84 8.34
CA VAL A 51 3.69 -5.34 8.14
C VAL A 51 3.82 -6.06 6.80
N THR A 52 2.88 -6.94 6.48
CA THR A 52 2.82 -7.64 5.18
C THR A 52 2.75 -6.66 4.02
N ALA A 53 1.93 -5.61 4.12
CA ALA A 53 1.80 -4.58 3.09
C ALA A 53 3.13 -3.84 2.86
N LEU A 54 3.85 -3.48 3.93
CA LEU A 54 5.15 -2.83 3.82
C LEU A 54 6.16 -3.72 3.09
N PHE A 55 6.29 -4.99 3.47
CA PHE A 55 7.19 -5.92 2.80
C PHE A 55 6.81 -6.17 1.34
N LEU A 56 5.52 -6.34 1.07
CA LEU A 56 5.02 -6.54 -0.29
C LEU A 56 5.30 -5.32 -1.18
N LEU A 57 5.05 -4.10 -0.69
CA LEU A 57 5.33 -2.88 -1.43
C LEU A 57 6.84 -2.67 -1.64
N ALA A 58 7.67 -3.00 -0.66
CA ALA A 58 9.12 -2.97 -0.80
C ALA A 58 9.60 -3.96 -1.87
N LEU A 59 9.08 -5.19 -1.87
CA LEU A 59 9.36 -6.19 -2.90
C LEU A 59 8.94 -5.71 -4.29
N ILE A 60 7.72 -5.15 -4.43
CA ILE A 60 7.24 -4.58 -5.70
C ILE A 60 8.17 -3.46 -6.16
N ALA A 61 8.60 -2.57 -5.26
CA ALA A 61 9.52 -1.48 -5.58
C ALA A 61 10.87 -2.03 -6.11
N VAL A 62 11.45 -3.03 -5.45
CA VAL A 62 12.68 -3.69 -5.91
C VAL A 62 12.47 -4.32 -7.30
N LEU A 63 11.38 -5.07 -7.50
CA LEU A 63 11.06 -5.64 -8.80
C LEU A 63 10.89 -4.56 -9.89
N CYS A 64 10.29 -3.42 -9.56
CA CYS A 64 10.17 -2.29 -10.47
C CYS A 64 11.53 -1.71 -10.87
N ILE A 65 12.43 -1.52 -9.90
CA ILE A 65 13.77 -0.95 -10.13
C ILE A 65 14.63 -1.93 -10.94
N VAL A 66 14.66 -3.21 -10.58
CA VAL A 66 15.50 -4.21 -11.26
C VAL A 66 14.99 -4.50 -12.68
N SER A 67 13.67 -4.55 -12.89
CA SER A 67 13.11 -4.92 -14.21
C SER A 67 13.19 -3.84 -15.28
N ARG A 68 13.19 -2.55 -14.92
CA ARG A 68 13.15 -1.45 -15.89
C ARG A 68 14.19 -0.35 -15.66
N GLY A 69 14.94 -0.41 -14.57
CA GLY A 69 15.77 0.71 -14.13
C GLY A 69 14.93 1.93 -13.73
N PHE A 70 15.61 3.02 -13.39
CA PHE A 70 14.97 4.31 -13.15
C PHE A 70 14.98 5.11 -14.46
N SER A 71 13.81 5.48 -14.97
CA SER A 71 13.68 6.23 -16.23
C SER A 71 12.57 7.26 -16.13
N PHE A 72 12.84 8.49 -16.57
CA PHE A 72 11.86 9.57 -16.67
C PHE A 72 11.21 9.64 -18.07
N ALA A 73 11.20 8.53 -18.81
CA ALA A 73 10.76 8.48 -20.21
C ALA A 73 9.30 8.92 -20.45
N SER A 74 8.46 8.98 -19.43
CA SER A 74 7.10 9.53 -19.54
C SER A 74 6.58 10.03 -18.19
N LEU A 75 5.67 11.01 -18.23
CA LEU A 75 4.99 11.53 -17.05
C LEU A 75 4.40 10.41 -16.17
N ARG A 76 3.80 9.38 -16.79
CA ARG A 76 3.25 8.22 -16.06
C ARG A 76 4.31 7.47 -15.26
N VAL A 77 5.48 7.21 -15.86
CA VAL A 77 6.57 6.50 -15.18
C VAL A 77 7.15 7.36 -14.06
N THR A 78 7.32 8.65 -14.32
CA THR A 78 7.76 9.63 -13.30
C THR A 78 6.82 9.66 -12.10
N LEU A 79 5.51 9.80 -12.33
CA LEU A 79 4.51 9.80 -11.27
C LEU A 79 4.49 8.46 -10.51
N HIS A 80 4.59 7.32 -11.21
CA HIS A 80 4.66 6.02 -10.57
C HIS A 80 5.89 5.90 -9.64
N ALA A 81 7.06 6.35 -10.09
CA ALA A 81 8.27 6.32 -9.29
C ALA A 81 8.18 7.23 -8.05
N ILE A 82 7.65 8.46 -8.21
CA ILE A 82 7.44 9.39 -7.10
C ILE A 82 6.45 8.82 -6.09
N LEU A 83 5.28 8.35 -6.54
CA LEU A 83 4.28 7.77 -5.64
C LEU A 83 4.81 6.53 -4.93
N GLY A 84 5.57 5.69 -5.62
CA GLY A 84 6.24 4.52 -5.05
C GLY A 84 7.24 4.89 -3.95
N ALA A 85 8.05 5.93 -4.16
CA ALA A 85 8.96 6.42 -3.12
C ALA A 85 8.20 7.00 -1.92
N VAL A 86 7.18 7.82 -2.17
CA VAL A 86 6.39 8.46 -1.11
C VAL A 86 5.62 7.43 -0.28
N VAL A 87 5.02 6.39 -0.89
CA VAL A 87 4.29 5.38 -0.13
C VAL A 87 5.21 4.60 0.82
N ILE A 88 6.42 4.24 0.37
CA ILE A 88 7.40 3.56 1.23
C ILE A 88 7.82 4.48 2.37
N LEU A 89 8.12 5.75 2.09
CA LEU A 89 8.47 6.73 3.12
C LEU A 89 7.36 6.88 4.16
N VAL A 90 6.11 7.05 3.72
CA VAL A 90 4.94 7.18 4.60
C VAL A 90 4.78 5.95 5.49
N LEU A 91 4.91 4.74 4.93
CA LEU A 91 4.80 3.50 5.71
C LEU A 91 5.95 3.32 6.70
N VAL A 92 7.18 3.68 6.32
CA VAL A 92 8.33 3.67 7.23
C VAL A 92 8.14 4.67 8.37
N VAL A 93 7.71 5.90 8.07
CA VAL A 93 7.41 6.93 9.10
C VAL A 93 6.29 6.44 10.02
N LYS A 94 5.21 5.87 9.47
CA LYS A 94 4.11 5.26 10.23
C LYS A 94 4.62 4.16 11.18
N ALA A 95 5.49 3.28 10.69
CA ALA A 95 6.11 2.22 11.48
C ALA A 95 7.03 2.78 12.59
N LEU A 96 7.82 3.81 12.29
CA LEU A 96 8.69 4.48 13.27
C LEU A 96 7.88 5.17 14.37
N ILE A 97 6.80 5.86 14.03
CA ILE A 97 5.89 6.47 15.03
C ILE A 97 5.26 5.38 15.90
N THR A 98 4.82 4.28 15.30
CA THR A 98 4.16 3.19 16.02
C THR A 98 5.11 2.50 17.01
N ASN A 99 6.37 2.29 16.63
CA ASN A 99 7.32 1.49 17.40
C ASN A 99 8.29 2.31 18.28
N ARG A 100 8.64 3.54 17.88
CA ARG A 100 9.67 4.35 18.55
C ARG A 100 9.17 5.70 19.04
N PHE A 101 8.42 6.44 18.22
CA PHE A 101 8.01 7.81 18.52
C PHE A 101 6.52 7.91 18.88
N ARG A 102 6.13 7.21 19.95
CA ARG A 102 4.73 7.05 20.33
C ARG A 102 4.02 8.36 20.69
N GLN A 103 4.75 9.43 21.01
CA GLN A 103 4.18 10.78 21.20
C GLN A 103 3.47 11.32 19.94
N TYR A 104 3.77 10.78 18.75
CA TYR A 104 3.18 11.22 17.47
C TYR A 104 2.06 10.30 16.96
N LEU A 105 1.55 9.38 17.78
CA LEU A 105 0.52 8.40 17.38
C LEU A 105 -0.76 9.04 16.81
N ARG A 106 -1.06 10.29 17.16
CA ARG A 106 -2.21 11.03 16.59
C ARG A 106 -2.18 11.11 15.05
N PHE A 107 -0.99 11.12 14.45
CA PHE A 107 -0.83 11.20 12.99
C PHE A 107 -0.94 9.84 12.30
N ASN A 108 -0.91 8.73 13.04
CA ASN A 108 -0.76 7.39 12.48
C ASN A 108 -1.94 6.97 11.59
N ASN A 109 -3.15 7.47 11.89
CA ASN A 109 -4.34 7.22 11.07
C ASN A 109 -4.27 7.98 9.74
N GLY A 110 -3.87 9.25 9.79
CA GLY A 110 -3.69 10.07 8.59
C GLY A 110 -2.63 9.49 7.66
N LEU A 111 -1.51 9.03 8.22
CA LEU A 111 -0.46 8.33 7.46
C LEU A 111 -0.97 7.03 6.85
N GLY A 112 -1.82 6.27 7.55
CA GLY A 112 -2.44 5.06 7.02
C GLY A 112 -3.37 5.34 5.83
N ALA A 113 -4.24 6.35 5.97
CA ALA A 113 -5.13 6.79 4.90
C ALA A 113 -4.35 7.30 3.69
N LEU A 114 -3.32 8.12 3.91
CA LEU A 114 -2.43 8.61 2.87
C LEU A 114 -1.74 7.45 2.14
N ALA A 115 -1.20 6.46 2.86
CA ALA A 115 -0.60 5.28 2.25
C ALA A 115 -1.61 4.54 1.36
N GLY A 116 -2.85 4.35 1.83
CA GLY A 116 -3.91 3.73 1.03
C GLY A 116 -4.21 4.49 -0.27
N LEU A 117 -4.31 5.82 -0.21
CA LEU A 117 -4.54 6.67 -1.38
C LEU A 117 -3.36 6.61 -2.37
N LEU A 118 -2.13 6.58 -1.87
CA LEU A 118 -0.94 6.44 -2.71
C LEU A 118 -0.90 5.08 -3.41
N VAL A 119 -1.22 3.99 -2.69
CA VAL A 119 -1.33 2.64 -3.29
C VAL A 119 -2.41 2.61 -4.38
N LEU A 120 -3.56 3.25 -4.14
CA LEU A 120 -4.60 3.40 -5.16
C LEU A 120 -4.07 4.17 -6.39
N GLY A 121 -3.41 5.31 -6.19
CA GLY A 121 -2.81 6.08 -7.30
C GLY A 121 -1.79 5.27 -8.10
N ILE A 122 -0.94 4.49 -7.43
CA ILE A 122 0.02 3.58 -8.07
C ILE A 122 -0.72 2.55 -8.91
N PHE A 123 -1.76 1.91 -8.37
CA PHE A 123 -2.57 0.92 -9.08
C PHE A 123 -3.22 1.50 -10.34
N LEU A 124 -3.83 2.68 -10.23
CA LEU A 124 -4.47 3.38 -11.35
C LEU A 124 -3.47 3.75 -12.46
N LEU A 125 -2.24 4.14 -12.10
CA LEU A 125 -1.19 4.48 -13.07
C LEU A 125 -0.50 3.26 -13.69
N SER A 126 -0.64 2.08 -13.07
CA SER A 126 0.06 0.86 -13.48
C SER A 126 -0.90 -0.26 -13.86
N ALA A 127 -1.34 -1.05 -12.89
CA ALA A 127 -2.09 -2.29 -13.08
C ALA A 127 -3.42 -2.10 -13.81
N LEU A 128 -4.14 -1.00 -13.56
CA LEU A 128 -5.43 -0.78 -14.21
C LEU A 128 -5.30 -0.74 -15.73
N TRP A 129 -4.24 -0.12 -16.25
CA TRP A 129 -3.97 -0.08 -17.69
C TRP A 129 -3.69 -1.46 -18.28
N TYR A 130 -3.09 -2.37 -17.51
CA TYR A 130 -2.85 -3.74 -17.95
C TYR A 130 -4.18 -4.47 -18.20
N PHE A 131 -5.12 -4.36 -17.25
CA PHE A 131 -6.42 -5.02 -17.36
C PHE A 131 -7.36 -4.37 -18.38
N ILE A 132 -7.29 -3.05 -18.56
CA ILE A 132 -8.14 -2.34 -19.54
C ILE A 132 -7.64 -2.54 -20.99
N LYS A 133 -6.32 -2.51 -21.22
CA LYS A 133 -5.76 -2.58 -22.58
C LYS A 133 -5.44 -3.98 -23.09
N GLY A 134 -5.51 -5.00 -22.24
CA GLY A 134 -5.36 -6.41 -22.65
C GLY A 134 -4.01 -6.74 -23.28
N TYR A 135 -2.91 -6.43 -22.59
CA TYR A 135 -1.55 -6.81 -23.02
C TYR A 135 -1.11 -8.18 -22.49
#